data_AF-U6DWX4-F1
#
_entry.id   AF-U6DWX4-F1
#
_cell.length_a   1.000
_cell.length_b   1.000
_cell.length_c   1.000
_cell.angle_alpha   90.00
_cell.angle_beta   90.00
_cell.angle_gamma   90.00
#
_symmetry.space_group_name_H-M   'P 1'
#
loop_
_entity.id
_entity.type
_entity.pdbx_description
1 polymer ?
#
loop_
_entity_poly.entity_id
_entity_poly.type
_entity_poly.pdbx_seq_one_letter_code
_entity_poly.pdbx_strand_id
1 'polypeptide(L)' 'QGGPVEILPFLYLGSAYHASRKDMLDALGITALINVSANCPNHFEGHYQYKSIPVEDNHKADISSWFNEAIDFI' A
#
# COMPACT_ATOMS: atom_id res chain seq x y z
N GLN A 1 -13.81 -11.40 -5.24
CA GLN A 1 -13.27 -10.50 -4.20
C GLN A 1 -13.70 -9.08 -4.56
N GLY A 2 -14.11 -8.26 -3.60
CA GLY A 2 -14.41 -6.84 -3.83
C GLY A 2 -13.14 -6.03 -4.11
N GLY A 3 -13.29 -4.72 -4.37
CA GLY A 3 -12.15 -3.80 -4.46
C GLY A 3 -11.52 -3.47 -3.11
N PRO A 4 -10.44 -2.66 -3.08
CA PRO A 4 -9.93 -2.09 -1.84
C PRO A 4 -11.02 -1.23 -1.17
N VAL A 5 -10.95 -1.13 0.15
CA VAL A 5 -11.93 -0.40 0.96
C VAL A 5 -11.46 1.04 1.13
N GLU A 6 -12.31 2.01 0.81
CA GLU A 6 -12.07 3.42 1.10
C GLU A 6 -12.20 3.67 2.61
N ILE A 7 -11.14 4.16 3.24
CA ILE A 7 -11.11 4.54 4.66
C ILE A 7 -11.35 6.05 4.78
N LEU A 8 -10.73 6.82 3.89
CA LEU A 8 -10.91 8.27 3.71
C LEU A 8 -10.91 8.57 2.20
N PRO A 9 -11.38 9.75 1.76
CA PRO A 9 -11.43 10.13 0.34
C PRO A 9 -10.11 9.99 -0.45
N PHE A 10 -8.97 9.94 0.23
CA PHE A 10 -7.63 9.81 -0.34
C PHE A 10 -6.89 8.54 0.13
N LEU A 11 -7.52 7.70 0.97
CA LEU A 11 -6.88 6.55 1.61
C LEU A 11 -7.71 5.28 1.43
N TYR A 12 -7.10 4.30 0.77
CA TYR A 12 -7.69 2.99 0.52
C TYR A 12 -6.86 1.90 1.17
N LEU A 13 -7.52 0.91 1.76
CA LEU A 13 -6.90 -0.28 2.33
C LEU A 13 -7.16 -1.49 1.41
N GLY A 14 -6.09 -2.19 1.02
CA GLY A 14 -6.17 -3.31 0.09
C GLY A 14 -5.12 -4.39 0.33
N SER A 15 -5.21 -5.45 -0.46
CA SER A 15 -4.26 -6.58 -0.45
C SER A 15 -3.25 -6.46 -1.61
N ALA A 16 -2.25 -7.34 -1.63
CA ALA A 16 -1.33 -7.49 -2.77
C ALA A 16 -2.09 -7.74 -4.10
N TYR A 17 -3.20 -8.47 -4.06
CA TYR A 17 -4.06 -8.67 -5.23
C TYR A 17 -4.63 -7.35 -5.76
N HIS A 18 -5.07 -6.46 -4.86
CA HIS A 18 -5.56 -5.13 -5.25
C HIS A 18 -4.43 -4.26 -5.83
N ALA A 19 -3.25 -4.28 -5.20
CA ALA A 19 -2.08 -3.52 -5.64
C ALA A 19 -1.51 -3.99 -7.00
N SER A 20 -1.84 -5.19 -7.46
CA SER A 20 -1.43 -5.72 -8.78
C SER A 20 -2.43 -5.42 -9.91
N ARG A 21 -3.50 -4.66 -9.65
CA ARG A 21 -4.57 -4.36 -10.62
C ARG A 21 -4.53 -2.90 -11.08
N LYS A 22 -3.70 -2.62 -12.08
CA LYS A 22 -3.50 -1.25 -12.63
C LYS A 22 -4.82 -0.59 -13.06
N ASP A 23 -5.68 -1.34 -13.75
CA ASP A 23 -7.00 -0.90 -14.21
C ASP A 23 -7.86 -0.36 -13.06
N MET A 24 -7.83 -1.05 -11.93
CA MET A 24 -8.57 -0.68 -10.73
C MET A 24 -7.91 0.50 -9.99
N LEU A 25 -6.58 0.51 -9.87
CA LEU A 25 -5.85 1.63 -9.26
C LEU A 25 -6.10 2.93 -10.02
N ASP A 26 -6.04 2.89 -11.35
CA ASP A 26 -6.31 4.03 -12.23
C ASP A 26 -7.76 4.51 -12.10
N ALA A 27 -8.73 3.58 -12.08
CA ALA A 27 -10.15 3.91 -11.95
C ALA A 27 -10.49 4.56 -10.60
N LEU A 28 -9.76 4.22 -9.54
CA LEU A 28 -9.88 4.82 -8.21
C LEU A 28 -9.07 6.12 -8.07
N GLY A 29 -8.30 6.52 -9.08
CA GLY A 29 -7.46 7.70 -9.04
C GLY A 29 -6.27 7.57 -8.08
N ILE A 30 -5.80 6.34 -7.82
CA ILE A 30 -4.64 6.11 -6.95
C ILE A 30 -3.38 6.67 -7.62
N THR A 31 -2.61 7.46 -6.87
CA THR A 31 -1.36 8.07 -7.35
C THR A 31 -0.13 7.51 -6.63
N ALA A 32 -0.32 6.93 -5.45
CA ALA A 32 0.74 6.41 -4.60
C ALA A 32 0.32 5.11 -3.89
N LEU A 33 1.29 4.25 -3.59
CA LEU A 33 1.09 2.99 -2.87
C LEU A 33 2.09 2.86 -1.73
N ILE A 34 1.60 2.51 -0.54
CA ILE A 34 2.43 2.06 0.58
C ILE A 34 2.37 0.54 0.62
N ASN A 35 3.51 -0.11 0.37
CA ASN A 35 3.65 -1.56 0.46
C ASN A 35 4.28 -1.94 1.81
N VAL A 36 3.47 -2.46 2.73
CA VAL A 36 3.89 -2.81 4.11
C VAL A 36 4.26 -4.31 4.22
N SER A 37 4.72 -4.93 3.13
CA SER A 37 5.05 -6.36 3.11
C SER A 37 6.52 -6.59 2.79
N ALA A 38 7.15 -7.50 3.55
CA ALA A 38 8.51 -7.98 3.23
C ALA A 38 8.57 -8.88 1.98
N ASN A 39 7.46 -9.52 1.59
CA ASN A 39 7.44 -10.59 0.58
C ASN A 39 6.61 -10.26 -0.67
N CYS A 40 6.13 -9.01 -0.81
CA CYS A 40 5.35 -8.58 -1.97
C CYS A 40 6.16 -7.55 -2.79
N PRO A 41 6.39 -7.77 -4.09
CA PRO A 41 7.03 -6.77 -4.94
C PRO A 41 6.09 -5.62 -5.28
N ASN A 42 6.67 -4.48 -5.65
CA ASN A 42 5.94 -3.37 -6.26
C ASN A 42 5.71 -3.68 -7.75
N HIS A 43 4.46 -3.62 -8.20
CA HIS A 43 4.10 -4.10 -9.55
C HIS A 43 4.26 -3.05 -10.66
N PHE A 44 4.20 -1.76 -10.32
CA PHE A 44 4.10 -0.68 -11.30
C PHE A 44 5.06 0.49 -10.97
N GLU A 45 6.28 0.16 -10.55
CA GLU A 45 7.32 1.17 -10.29
C GLU A 45 7.52 2.07 -11.52
N GLY A 46 7.61 3.39 -11.29
CA GLY A 46 7.67 4.41 -12.34
C GLY A 46 6.31 4.95 -12.82
N HIS A 47 5.20 4.27 -12.51
CA HIS A 47 3.85 4.79 -12.82
C HIS A 47 3.16 5.41 -11.60
N TYR A 48 3.40 4.85 -10.41
CA TYR A 48 2.94 5.40 -9.15
C TYR A 48 4.12 5.71 -8.24
N GLN A 49 3.90 6.57 -7.25
CA GLN A 49 4.86 6.75 -6.17
C GLN A 49 4.76 5.58 -5.20
N TYR A 50 5.91 5.03 -4.79
CA TYR A 50 5.94 3.89 -3.87
C TYR A 50 6.67 4.23 -2.60
N LYS A 51 6.10 3.76 -1.48
CA LYS A 51 6.76 3.65 -0.20
C LYS A 51 6.78 2.17 0.21
N SER A 52 7.96 1.57 0.32
CA SER A 52 8.09 0.19 0.79
C SER A 52 8.50 0.18 2.26
N ILE A 53 7.72 -0.50 3.09
CA ILE A 53 7.96 -0.69 4.51
C ILE A 53 8.02 -2.21 4.75
N PRO A 54 9.21 -2.83 4.67
CA PRO A 54 9.35 -4.29 4.69
C PRO A 54 9.17 -4.82 6.11
N VAL A 55 7.91 -4.99 6.53
CA VAL A 55 7.53 -5.53 7.83
C VAL A 55 7.07 -6.97 7.63
N GLU A 56 7.54 -7.86 8.50
CA GLU A 56 7.04 -9.23 8.58
C GLU A 56 5.73 -9.24 9.39
N ASP A 57 4.76 -10.04 8.95
CA ASP A 57 3.49 -10.22 9.66
C ASP A 57 3.69 -11.17 10.85
N ASN A 58 4.39 -10.70 11.88
CA ASN A 58 4.58 -11.41 13.13
C ASN A 58 4.67 -10.46 14.33
N HIS A 59 4.46 -11.00 15.52
CA HIS A 59 4.44 -10.26 16.78
C HIS A 59 5.80 -9.68 17.22
N LYS A 60 6.89 -10.03 16.54
CA LYS A 60 8.23 -9.51 16.84
C LYS A 60 8.58 -8.29 16.00
N ALA A 61 7.87 -8.05 14.91
CA ALA A 61 8.14 -6.93 14.03
C ALA A 61 7.63 -5.62 14.66
N ASP A 62 8.51 -4.63 14.76
CA ASP A 62 8.16 -3.30 15.27
C ASP A 62 7.55 -2.43 14.15
N ILE A 63 6.27 -2.67 13.85
CA ILE A 63 5.52 -1.86 12.89
C ILE A 63 5.32 -0.42 13.39
N SER A 64 5.32 -0.21 14.71
CA SER A 64 5.03 1.08 15.31
C SER A 64 6.11 2.12 15.02
N SER A 65 7.36 1.68 14.90
CA SER A 65 8.49 2.53 14.49
C SER A 65 8.28 3.21 13.13
N TRP A 66 7.45 2.63 12.25
CA TRP A 66 7.18 3.13 10.90
C TRP A 66 5.95 4.03 10.81
N PHE A 67 5.19 4.21 11.89
CA PHE A 67 3.93 4.94 11.84
C PHE A 67 4.10 6.38 11.37
N ASN A 68 5.04 7.13 11.93
CA ASN A 68 5.27 8.52 11.52
C ASN A 68 5.64 8.61 10.04
N GLU A 69 6.52 7.71 9.57
CA GLU A 69 6.97 7.69 8.18
C GLU A 69 5.86 7.28 7.20
N ALA A 70 4.96 6.38 7.60
CA ALA A 70 3.79 6.02 6.80
C ALA A 70 2.76 7.15 6.76
N ILE A 71 2.51 7.80 7.92
CA ILE A 71 1.56 8.92 8.03
C ILE A 71 2.04 10.11 7.21
N ASP A 72 3.33 10.46 7.26
CA ASP A 72 3.90 11.57 6.50
C ASP A 72 3.83 11.35 4.97
N PHE A 73 3.70 10.11 4.52
CA PHE A 73 3.55 9.77 3.11
C PHE A 73 2.09 9.82 2.62
N ILE A 74 1.13 9.64 3.53
CA ILE A 74 -0.31 9.69 3.25
C ILE A 74 -0.74 11.14 3.07
#